data_AF-A0A662QAA4-F1
#
_entry.id   AF-A0A662QAA4-F1
#
_cell.length_a   1.000
_cell.length_b   1.000
_cell.length_c   1.000
_cell.angle_alpha   90.00
_cell.angle_beta   90.00
_cell.angle_gamma   90.00
#
_symmetry.space_group_name_H-M   'P 1'
#
loop_
_entity.id
_entity.type
_entity.pdbx_description
1 polymer ?
#
loop_
_entity_poly.entity_id
_entity_poly.type
_entity_poly.pdbx_seq_one_letter_code
_entity_poly.pdbx_strand_id
1 'polypeptide(L)'
;MVCVRGITREKAPFQPTCSELVLKIKSDLHLVATDDGGSLEFFAENLKRYDAPKITQEDIVLASIDENYMRELLQRIVDHFNIEYVDNLGGGGHFDVVMWILYQYTLFRNGIIKEYKPLARRESKKFTELCYSLRVISVSDEEREQILEQIYGEEEEEN
;
A
#
# COMPACT_ATOMS: atom_id res chain seq x y z
N MET A 1 -20.25 44.21 1.28
CA MET A 1 -20.73 43.38 0.16
C MET A 1 -19.51 43.02 -0.69
N VAL A 2 -19.33 41.73 -0.93
CA VAL A 2 -18.12 41.02 -1.37
C VAL A 2 -17.73 41.34 -2.82
N CYS A 3 -16.43 41.41 -3.10
CA CYS A 3 -15.87 40.92 -4.36
C CYS A 3 -14.37 40.61 -4.16
N VAL A 4 -14.11 39.35 -3.79
CA VAL A 4 -12.79 38.70 -3.80
C VAL A 4 -12.28 38.74 -5.25
N ARG A 5 -11.15 39.41 -5.50
CA ARG A 5 -10.51 39.47 -6.83
C ARG A 5 -9.19 38.70 -6.81
N GLY A 6 -9.08 37.75 -7.73
CA GLY A 6 -7.81 37.16 -8.17
C GLY A 6 -7.55 35.76 -7.63
N ILE A 7 -8.38 34.79 -7.99
CA ILE A 7 -7.99 33.38 -7.97
C ILE A 7 -6.91 33.22 -9.05
N THR A 8 -5.63 33.27 -8.67
CA THR A 8 -4.54 32.76 -9.52
C THR A 8 -4.55 31.23 -9.41
N ARG A 9 -5.37 30.60 -10.26
CA ARG A 9 -5.30 29.16 -10.56
C ARG A 9 -4.20 28.96 -11.61
N GLU A 10 -2.98 28.71 -11.17
CA GLU A 10 -1.88 28.18 -11.97
C GLU A 10 -1.06 27.30 -11.01
N LYS A 11 -0.95 25.97 -11.12
CA LYS A 11 -0.97 25.05 -12.26
C LYS A 11 -2.00 23.92 -12.05
N ALA A 12 -2.57 23.38 -13.12
CA ALA A 12 -3.10 22.02 -13.12
C ALA A 12 -2.81 21.38 -14.48
N PRO A 13 -2.44 20.08 -14.60
CA PRO A 13 -2.06 19.16 -13.53
C PRO A 13 -0.82 18.31 -13.91
N PHE A 14 0.13 18.13 -13.00
CA PHE A 14 0.67 16.76 -12.88
C PHE A 14 -0.49 16.00 -12.24
N GLN A 15 -1.34 15.36 -13.05
CA GLN A 15 -2.05 14.20 -12.55
C GLN A 15 -1.07 13.07 -12.82
N PRO A 16 -0.20 12.69 -11.86
CA PRO A 16 0.33 11.35 -11.92
C PRO A 16 -0.91 10.47 -12.07
N THR A 17 -0.95 9.74 -13.18
CA THR A 17 -2.04 8.83 -13.45
C THR A 17 -2.25 8.01 -12.20
N CYS A 18 -3.49 8.08 -11.72
CA CYS A 18 -4.03 7.50 -10.51
C CYS A 18 -3.60 6.02 -10.29
N SER A 19 -2.36 5.78 -9.84
CA SER A 19 -1.76 4.44 -9.79
C SER A 19 -0.67 4.29 -8.72
N GLU A 20 -0.27 5.35 -8.03
CA GLU A 20 0.89 5.34 -7.14
C GLU A 20 0.47 5.29 -5.66
N LEU A 21 1.24 4.57 -4.86
CA LEU A 21 1.05 4.41 -3.42
C LEU A 21 2.37 4.64 -2.69
N VAL A 22 2.38 5.54 -1.71
CA VAL A 22 3.50 5.64 -0.77
C VAL A 22 3.21 4.71 0.41
N LEU A 23 4.17 3.88 0.80
CA LEU A 23 4.07 3.00 1.94
C LEU A 23 5.20 3.32 2.90
N LYS A 24 4.85 3.58 4.15
CA LYS A 24 5.81 3.56 5.25
C LYS A 24 5.68 2.22 5.95
N ILE A 25 6.70 1.38 5.86
CA ILE A 25 6.76 0.06 6.50
C ILE A 25 7.87 0.10 7.52
N LYS A 26 7.53 -0.01 8.82
CA LYS A 26 8.52 0.02 9.92
C LYS A 26 9.56 1.16 9.80
N SER A 27 9.09 2.36 9.43
CA SER A 27 9.89 3.58 9.19
C SER A 27 10.64 3.68 7.86
N ASP A 28 10.67 2.63 7.04
CA ASP A 28 11.21 2.72 5.68
C ASP A 28 10.12 3.17 4.70
N LEU A 29 10.47 4.10 3.80
CA LEU A 29 9.58 4.65 2.79
C LEU A 29 9.73 3.93 1.45
N HIS A 30 8.60 3.57 0.85
CA HIS A 30 8.51 2.91 -0.45
C HIS A 30 7.51 3.63 -1.33
N LEU A 31 7.93 4.08 -2.51
CA LEU A 31 7.03 4.53 -3.56
C LEU A 31 6.71 3.34 -4.47
N VAL A 32 5.42 3.02 -4.60
CA VAL A 32 4.94 1.87 -5.35
C VAL A 32 3.99 2.32 -6.45
N ALA A 33 4.43 2.26 -7.70
CA ALA A 33 3.56 2.40 -8.86
C ALA A 33 2.83 1.06 -9.07
N THR A 34 1.52 1.04 -8.83
CA THR A 34 0.70 -0.18 -8.84
C THR A 34 0.26 -0.62 -10.25
N ASP A 35 0.44 0.24 -11.26
CA ASP A 35 0.27 -0.08 -12.68
C ASP A 35 1.58 -0.53 -13.36
N ASP A 36 2.73 -0.33 -12.72
CA ASP A 36 4.03 -0.77 -13.19
C ASP A 36 4.48 -2.08 -12.52
N GLY A 37 4.60 -3.14 -13.31
CA GLY A 37 5.10 -4.43 -12.83
C GLY A 37 6.51 -4.37 -12.25
N GLY A 38 7.37 -3.48 -12.76
CA GLY A 38 8.74 -3.32 -12.26
C GLY A 38 8.78 -2.77 -10.84
N SER A 39 7.99 -1.73 -10.55
CA SER A 39 7.85 -1.17 -9.20
C SER A 39 7.29 -2.18 -8.20
N LEU A 40 6.30 -2.98 -8.58
CA LEU A 40 5.74 -4.04 -7.74
C LEU A 40 6.74 -5.18 -7.46
N GLU A 41 7.55 -5.57 -8.45
CA GLU A 41 8.63 -6.53 -8.25
C GLU A 41 9.72 -5.98 -7.32
N PHE A 42 10.10 -4.72 -7.49
CA PHE A 42 11.03 -4.04 -6.60
C PHE A 42 10.50 -4.02 -5.16
N PHE A 43 9.23 -3.64 -4.96
CA PHE A 43 8.59 -3.68 -3.65
C PHE A 43 8.61 -5.09 -3.05
N ALA A 44 8.21 -6.10 -3.82
CA ALA A 44 8.20 -7.50 -3.41
C ALA A 44 9.60 -8.03 -3.03
N GLU A 45 10.65 -7.60 -3.71
CA GLU A 45 12.03 -7.94 -3.36
C GLU A 45 12.48 -7.26 -2.06
N ASN A 46 12.11 -6.01 -1.84
CA ASN A 46 12.43 -5.28 -0.62
C ASN A 46 11.73 -5.87 0.62
N LEU A 47 10.54 -6.47 0.46
CA LEU A 47 9.83 -7.13 1.56
C LEU A 47 10.68 -8.19 2.28
N LYS A 48 11.61 -8.83 1.58
CA LYS A 48 12.50 -9.88 2.14
C LYS A 48 13.36 -9.39 3.31
N ARG A 49 13.52 -8.07 3.47
CA ARG A 49 14.26 -7.45 4.58
C ARG A 49 13.45 -7.42 5.88
N TYR A 50 12.13 -7.59 5.81
CA TYR A 50 11.25 -7.54 6.98
C TYR A 50 10.76 -8.93 7.36
N ASP A 51 10.63 -9.17 8.66
CA ASP A 51 9.87 -10.31 9.17
C ASP A 51 8.38 -10.16 8.85
N ALA A 52 7.68 -11.29 8.73
CA ALA A 52 6.24 -11.36 8.52
C ALA A 52 5.51 -11.76 9.82
N PRO A 53 4.22 -11.41 9.98
CA PRO A 53 3.46 -11.89 11.13
C PRO A 53 3.33 -13.42 11.09
N LYS A 54 3.29 -14.05 12.26
CA LYS A 54 3.06 -15.50 12.36
C LYS A 54 1.63 -15.83 11.94
N ILE A 55 1.47 -16.68 10.94
CA ILE A 55 0.18 -17.18 10.46
C ILE A 55 0.29 -18.70 10.32
N THR A 56 -0.77 -19.40 10.69
CA THR A 56 -0.84 -20.86 10.65
C THR A 56 -1.70 -21.37 9.49
N GLN A 57 -1.61 -22.67 9.19
CA GLN A 57 -2.50 -23.30 8.21
C GLN A 57 -3.98 -23.21 8.63
N GLU A 58 -4.25 -23.29 9.93
CA GLU A 58 -5.61 -23.20 10.49
C GLU A 58 -6.21 -21.80 10.25
N ASP A 59 -5.41 -20.74 10.41
CA ASP A 59 -5.83 -19.38 10.08
C ASP A 59 -6.32 -19.26 8.63
N ILE A 60 -5.65 -19.94 7.69
CA ILE A 60 -6.03 -19.92 6.27
C ILE A 60 -7.33 -20.69 6.02
N VAL A 61 -7.50 -21.83 6.68
CA VAL A 61 -8.75 -22.60 6.60
C VAL A 61 -9.90 -21.75 7.12
N LEU A 62 -9.75 -21.10 8.27
CA LEU A 62 -10.78 -20.22 8.84
C LEU A 62 -11.08 -19.02 7.93
N ALA A 63 -10.05 -18.36 7.41
CA ALA A 63 -10.20 -17.25 6.45
C ALA A 63 -10.90 -17.66 5.14
N SER A 64 -10.81 -18.94 4.75
CA SER A 64 -11.50 -19.46 3.56
C SER A 64 -13.01 -19.72 3.77
N ILE A 65 -13.45 -19.78 5.03
CA ILE A 65 -14.84 -20.09 5.43
C ILE A 65 -15.55 -18.85 5.97
N ASP A 66 -14.83 -17.96 6.66
CA ASP A 66 -15.35 -16.73 7.27
C ASP A 66 -14.62 -15.48 6.77
N GLU A 67 -15.39 -14.60 6.14
CA GLU A 67 -14.92 -13.32 5.62
C GLU A 67 -14.40 -12.39 6.73
N ASN A 68 -15.01 -12.42 7.93
CA ASN A 68 -14.52 -11.62 9.04
C ASN A 68 -13.15 -12.09 9.50
N TYR A 69 -12.91 -13.41 9.49
CA TYR A 69 -11.60 -13.96 9.82
C TYR A 69 -10.54 -13.58 8.78
N MET A 70 -10.91 -13.56 7.49
CA MET A 70 -10.02 -13.04 6.45
C MET A 70 -9.69 -11.55 6.69
N ARG A 71 -10.68 -10.74 7.07
CA ARG A 71 -10.45 -9.32 7.43
C ARG A 71 -9.48 -9.20 8.61
N GLU A 72 -9.69 -9.97 9.68
CA GLU A 72 -8.80 -9.97 10.86
C GLU A 72 -7.37 -10.41 10.49
N LEU A 73 -7.23 -11.42 9.65
CA LEU A 73 -5.94 -11.88 9.16
C LEU A 73 -5.21 -10.80 8.37
N LEU A 74 -5.91 -10.13 7.44
CA LEU A 74 -5.35 -9.03 6.67
C LEU A 74 -5.00 -7.83 7.57
N GLN A 75 -5.82 -7.54 8.59
CA GLN A 75 -5.54 -6.48 9.56
C GLN A 75 -4.27 -6.78 10.35
N ARG A 76 -4.04 -8.02 10.79
CA ARG A 76 -2.79 -8.43 11.46
C ARG A 76 -1.55 -8.21 10.59
N ILE A 77 -1.70 -8.35 9.26
CA ILE A 77 -0.62 -8.05 8.31
C ILE A 77 -0.37 -6.55 8.27
N VAL A 78 -1.42 -5.74 8.10
CA VAL A 78 -1.33 -4.26 8.13
C VAL A 78 -0.66 -3.77 9.41
N ASP A 79 -1.11 -4.25 10.57
CA ASP A 79 -0.60 -3.85 11.88
C ASP A 79 0.88 -4.24 12.07
N HIS A 80 1.26 -5.44 11.63
CA HIS A 80 2.64 -5.94 11.77
C HIS A 80 3.65 -5.16 10.93
N PHE A 81 3.26 -4.81 9.70
CA PHE A 81 4.09 -3.98 8.83
C PHE A 81 3.99 -2.49 9.16
N ASN A 82 3.03 -2.11 10.01
CA ASN A 82 2.75 -0.75 10.40
C ASN A 82 2.53 0.12 9.15
N ILE A 83 1.53 -0.24 8.34
CA ILE A 83 1.24 0.44 7.07
C ILE A 83 0.45 1.73 7.37
N GLU A 84 1.09 2.87 7.10
CA GLU A 84 0.65 4.20 7.56
C GLU A 84 0.11 5.15 6.46
N TYR A 85 0.08 4.74 5.18
CA TYR A 85 -0.31 5.67 4.11
C TYR A 85 -1.06 4.99 2.96
N VAL A 86 -2.22 5.57 2.63
CA VAL A 86 -2.93 5.36 1.36
C VAL A 86 -3.47 6.72 0.92
N ASP A 87 -2.93 7.28 -0.15
CA ASP A 87 -3.43 8.56 -0.68
C ASP A 87 -4.84 8.35 -1.20
N ASN A 88 -5.81 9.03 -0.59
CA ASN A 88 -7.21 8.94 -0.97
C ASN A 88 -7.74 10.28 -1.53
N LEU A 89 -6.85 11.18 -1.98
CA LEU A 89 -7.24 12.47 -2.56
C LEU A 89 -6.78 12.61 -4.01
N GLY A 90 -7.23 11.73 -4.91
CA GLY A 90 -7.09 12.02 -6.35
C GLY A 90 -7.25 10.86 -7.32
N GLY A 91 -7.09 9.63 -6.87
CA GLY A 91 -7.44 8.43 -7.62
C GLY A 91 -6.37 7.33 -7.57
N GLY A 92 -6.85 6.10 -7.40
CA GLY A 92 -6.37 4.92 -8.12
C GLY A 92 -5.10 4.19 -7.66
N GLY A 93 -4.55 4.44 -6.47
CA GLY A 93 -3.63 3.47 -5.89
C GLY A 93 -4.34 2.14 -5.61
N HIS A 94 -3.92 1.04 -6.24
CA HIS A 94 -4.48 -0.30 -5.96
C HIS A 94 -3.91 -0.86 -4.65
N PHE A 95 -4.38 -0.36 -3.51
CA PHE A 95 -3.99 -0.86 -2.19
C PHE A 95 -4.18 -2.38 -2.06
N ASP A 96 -5.20 -2.92 -2.73
CA ASP A 96 -5.47 -4.35 -2.81
C ASP A 96 -4.36 -5.14 -3.50
N VAL A 97 -3.67 -4.58 -4.50
CA VAL A 97 -2.50 -5.22 -5.14
C VAL A 97 -1.35 -5.34 -4.14
N VAL A 98 -1.04 -4.27 -3.41
CA VAL A 98 0.00 -4.27 -2.37
C VAL A 98 -0.36 -5.23 -1.25
N MET A 99 -1.61 -5.22 -0.79
CA MET A 99 -2.10 -6.16 0.22
C MET A 99 -2.02 -7.61 -0.26
N TRP A 100 -2.26 -7.87 -1.54
CA TRP A 100 -2.07 -9.20 -2.12
C TRP A 100 -0.61 -9.66 -2.05
N ILE A 101 0.32 -8.78 -2.42
CA ILE A 101 1.77 -9.02 -2.36
C ILE A 101 2.19 -9.34 -0.91
N LEU A 102 1.76 -8.51 0.06
CA LEU A 102 2.04 -8.70 1.49
C LEU A 102 1.44 -10.00 2.03
N TYR A 103 0.21 -10.33 1.63
CA TYR A 103 -0.45 -11.57 2.00
C TYR A 103 0.33 -12.78 1.47
N GLN A 104 0.65 -12.82 0.18
CA GLN A 104 1.45 -13.89 -0.43
C GLN A 104 2.83 -14.02 0.23
N TYR A 105 3.50 -12.89 0.51
CA TYR A 105 4.79 -12.88 1.19
C TYR A 105 4.68 -13.50 2.59
N THR A 106 3.64 -13.13 3.33
CA THR A 106 3.38 -13.67 4.67
C THR A 106 3.14 -15.18 4.64
N LEU A 107 2.32 -15.68 3.70
CA LEU A 107 2.11 -17.11 3.53
C LEU A 107 3.41 -17.86 3.24
N PHE A 108 4.25 -17.29 2.38
CA PHE A 108 5.54 -17.87 2.02
C PHE A 108 6.50 -17.92 3.22
N ARG A 109 6.61 -16.82 3.97
CA ARG A 109 7.47 -16.74 5.16
C ARG A 109 7.05 -17.68 6.29
N ASN A 110 5.76 -18.03 6.36
CA ASN A 110 5.24 -19.02 7.29
C ASN A 110 5.27 -20.46 6.75
N GLY A 111 5.79 -20.68 5.54
CA GLY A 111 5.91 -22.01 4.93
C GLY A 111 4.58 -22.64 4.49
N ILE A 112 3.51 -21.84 4.40
CA ILE A 112 2.17 -22.27 3.96
C ILE A 112 2.15 -22.53 2.46
N ILE A 113 2.83 -21.65 1.70
CA ILE A 113 3.06 -21.82 0.27
C ILE A 113 4.55 -22.02 0.01
N LYS A 114 4.87 -22.84 -1.01
CA LYS A 114 6.26 -23.17 -1.35
C LYS A 114 6.95 -22.11 -2.20
N GLU A 115 6.17 -21.31 -2.93
CA GLU A 115 6.66 -20.32 -3.87
C GLU A 115 5.93 -19.00 -3.64
N TYR A 116 6.68 -17.90 -3.63
CA TYR A 116 6.14 -16.56 -3.58
C TYR A 116 5.97 -16.02 -5.01
N LYS A 117 4.72 -15.71 -5.40
CA LYS A 117 4.37 -15.19 -6.73
C LYS A 117 3.60 -13.88 -6.60
N PRO A 118 4.29 -12.72 -6.57
CA PRO A 118 3.66 -11.44 -6.28
C PRO A 118 2.59 -11.03 -7.31
N LEU A 119 2.66 -11.52 -8.56
CA LEU A 119 1.85 -11.01 -9.69
C LEU A 119 0.97 -12.06 -10.40
N ALA A 120 0.68 -13.21 -9.78
CA ALA A 120 -0.22 -14.21 -10.37
C ALA A 120 -1.71 -13.88 -10.07
N ARG A 121 -2.48 -13.55 -11.12
CA ARG A 121 -3.80 -12.87 -11.06
C ARG A 121 -5.01 -13.75 -10.68
N ARG A 122 -5.84 -13.26 -9.75
CA ARG A 122 -7.24 -12.80 -9.95
C ARG A 122 -7.69 -12.10 -8.67
N GLU A 123 -7.63 -10.77 -8.68
CA GLU A 123 -8.36 -9.96 -7.71
C GLU A 123 -9.83 -10.40 -7.74
N SER A 124 -10.26 -11.04 -6.66
CA SER A 124 -11.68 -11.17 -6.39
C SER A 124 -12.15 -9.80 -5.95
N LYS A 125 -13.25 -9.29 -6.54
CA LYS A 125 -13.91 -8.06 -6.07
C LYS A 125 -14.07 -8.04 -4.54
N LYS A 126 -14.30 -9.21 -3.93
CA LYS A 126 -14.38 -9.38 -2.47
C LYS A 126 -13.07 -9.10 -1.75
N PHE A 127 -11.93 -9.52 -2.28
CA PHE A 127 -10.62 -9.25 -1.66
C PHE A 127 -10.32 -7.75 -1.68
N THR A 128 -10.59 -7.10 -2.81
CA THR A 128 -10.50 -5.65 -2.95
C THR A 128 -11.39 -4.94 -1.92
N GLU A 129 -12.67 -5.30 -1.83
CA GLU A 129 -13.61 -4.76 -0.84
C GLU A 129 -13.11 -4.96 0.61
N LEU A 130 -12.52 -6.11 0.92
CA LEU A 130 -11.93 -6.37 2.23
C LEU A 130 -10.74 -5.45 2.53
N CYS A 131 -9.83 -5.27 1.57
CA CYS A 131 -8.66 -4.42 1.75
C CYS A 131 -9.07 -2.97 2.06
N TYR A 132 -10.06 -2.43 1.36
CA TYR A 132 -10.59 -1.09 1.62
C TYR A 132 -11.44 -0.98 2.90
N SER A 133 -11.71 -2.11 3.58
CA SER A 133 -12.34 -2.13 4.91
C SER A 133 -11.33 -2.20 6.06
N LEU A 134 -10.04 -2.37 5.76
CA LEU A 134 -8.98 -2.46 6.76
C LEU A 134 -8.72 -1.09 7.39
N ARG A 135 -8.37 -1.10 8.66
CA ARG A 135 -7.93 0.09 9.38
C ARG A 135 -6.46 0.27 9.09
N VAL A 136 -6.14 1.18 8.19
CA VAL A 136 -4.76 1.67 8.02
C VAL A 136 -4.58 2.89 8.92
N ILE A 137 -3.39 3.05 9.48
CA ILE A 137 -3.04 4.29 10.18
C ILE A 137 -3.02 5.37 9.10
N SER A 138 -3.74 6.47 9.30
CA SER A 138 -3.67 7.63 8.41
C SER A 138 -2.69 8.63 9.00
N VAL A 139 -1.65 8.98 8.26
CA VAL A 139 -0.81 10.13 8.61
C VAL A 139 -1.55 11.44 8.29
N SER A 140 -1.18 12.49 9.01
CA SER A 140 -1.67 13.86 8.75
C SER A 140 -1.19 14.38 7.38
N ASP A 141 -1.86 15.41 6.86
CA ASP A 141 -1.42 16.10 5.63
C ASP A 141 0.01 16.64 5.76
N GLU A 142 0.40 17.08 6.96
CA GLU A 142 1.73 17.60 7.27
C GLU A 142 2.80 16.49 7.28
N GLU A 143 2.50 15.34 7.86
CA GLU A 143 3.37 14.15 7.80
C GLU A 143 3.46 13.59 6.38
N ARG A 144 2.36 13.63 5.61
CA ARG A 144 2.37 13.30 4.18
C ARG A 144 3.35 14.20 3.43
N GLU A 145 3.25 15.52 3.59
CA GLU A 145 4.12 16.48 2.90
C GLU A 145 5.59 16.25 3.26
N GLN A 146 5.91 15.99 4.53
CA GLN A 146 7.27 15.63 4.95
C GLN A 146 7.77 14.33 4.32
N ILE A 147 6.92 13.31 4.23
CA ILE A 147 7.25 12.03 3.58
C ILE A 147 7.51 12.25 2.09
N LEU A 148 6.66 13.02 1.41
CA LEU A 148 6.84 13.33 -0.01
C LEU A 148 8.09 14.18 -0.25
N GLU A 149 8.40 15.14 0.62
CA GLU A 149 9.62 15.96 0.55
C GLU A 149 10.90 15.11 0.76
N GLN A 150 10.87 14.09 1.62
CA GLN A 150 11.99 13.14 1.74
C GLN A 150 12.20 12.28 0.49
N ILE A 151 11.13 12.03 -0.28
CA ILE A 151 11.18 11.20 -1.50
C ILE A 151 11.56 12.02 -2.73
N TYR A 152 11.00 13.21 -2.89
CA TYR A 152 11.16 14.06 -4.08
C TYR A 152 12.09 15.25 -3.87
N GLY A 153 12.39 15.64 -2.62
CA GLY A 153 13.17 16.82 -2.28
C GLY A 153 14.68 16.67 -2.44
N GLU A 154 15.19 15.47 -2.77
CA GLU A 154 16.60 15.28 -3.12
C GLU A 154 16.91 15.53 -4.62
N GLU A 155 15.91 15.83 -5.48
CA GLU A 155 16.13 16.08 -6.92
C GLU A 155 16.46 17.55 -7.28
N GLU A 156 16.62 18.47 -6.32
CA GLU A 156 17.02 19.85 -6.60
C GLU A 156 18.40 20.22 -6.00
N GLU A 157 19.46 19.48 -6.30
CA GLU A 157 20.84 20.02 -6.19
C GLU A 157 21.87 19.29 -7.08
N GLU A 158 21.66 19.28 -8.40
CA GLU A 158 22.80 19.28 -9.36
C GLU A 158 22.80 20.61 -10.12
N ASN A 159 23.57 21.56 -9.59
CA ASN A 159 24.07 22.73 -10.33
C ASN A 159 25.27 22.34 -11.20
#